data_AF-A0A226D6L9-F1
#
_entry.id   AF-A0A226D6L9-F1
#
_cell.length_a   1.000
_cell.length_b   1.000
_cell.length_c   1.000
_cell.angle_alpha   90.00
_cell.angle_beta   90.00
_cell.angle_gamma   90.00
#
_symmetry.space_group_name_H-M   'P 1'
#
loop_
_entity.id
_entity.type
_entity.pdbx_description
1 polymer ?
#
loop_
_entity_poly.entity_id
_entity_poly.type
_entity_poly.pdbx_seq_one_letter_code
_entity_poly.pdbx_strand_id
1 'polypeptide(L)'
;MSRGVRRKSMSVAEEDAFLQKFDEMVEEITSGGEYDDIAGAVVRRVVTYNVPEGVVSFLRFGPWLKPEPEDTNLRYIVGWCIEILLAAFLMSDDLMDNSETRRGKPCWYLVDNNSDLAINDSFLLSGLITIFLDKHFFDKRYYSDLVWLFHDVYLKTILG
;
A
#
# COMPACT_ATOMS: atom_id res chain seq x y z
N MET A 1 21.91 25.39 21.61
CA MET A 1 20.74 25.74 20.77
C MET A 1 20.85 24.98 19.45
N SER A 2 20.17 23.83 19.34
CA SER A 2 20.17 23.01 18.13
C SER A 2 19.31 23.69 17.06
N ARG A 3 19.89 24.00 15.90
CA ARG A 3 19.17 24.57 14.75
C ARG A 3 18.23 23.48 14.22
N GLY A 4 16.92 23.66 14.42
CA GLY A 4 15.89 22.80 13.84
C GLY A 4 16.07 22.73 12.33
N VAL A 5 16.37 21.53 11.82
CA VAL A 5 16.40 21.27 10.38
C VAL A 5 14.98 21.47 9.87
N ARG A 6 14.78 22.53 9.07
CA ARG A 6 13.50 22.83 8.44
C ARG A 6 13.17 21.68 7.48
N ARG A 7 12.12 20.91 7.80
CA ARG A 7 11.62 19.78 6.98
C ARG A 7 11.29 20.29 5.57
N LYS A 8 11.85 19.66 4.53
CA LYS A 8 11.50 19.93 3.13
C LYS A 8 10.28 19.06 2.77
N SER A 9 9.20 19.68 2.29
CA SER A 9 8.07 18.97 1.69
C SER A 9 8.47 18.40 0.33
N MET A 10 7.75 17.37 -0.12
CA MET A 10 7.89 16.85 -1.48
C MET A 10 7.51 17.92 -2.52
N SER A 11 8.06 17.79 -3.72
CA SER A 11 7.65 18.60 -4.86
C SER A 11 6.41 17.99 -5.53
N VAL A 12 5.58 18.84 -6.16
CA VAL A 12 4.39 18.41 -6.92
C VAL A 12 4.73 17.32 -7.94
N ALA A 13 5.88 17.45 -8.62
CA ALA A 13 6.32 16.45 -9.59
C ALA A 13 6.64 15.07 -8.97
N GLU A 14 7.13 15.02 -7.73
CA GLU A 14 7.37 13.75 -7.04
C GLU A 14 6.06 13.13 -6.54
N GLU A 15 5.07 13.96 -6.18
CA GLU A 15 3.73 13.50 -5.82
C GLU A 15 3.02 12.89 -7.04
N ASP A 16 3.04 13.60 -8.17
CA ASP A 16 2.47 13.12 -9.43
C ASP A 16 3.13 11.80 -9.88
N ALA A 17 4.46 11.71 -9.79
CA ALA A 17 5.19 10.48 -10.13
C ALA A 17 4.85 9.31 -9.18
N PHE A 18 4.61 9.58 -7.90
CA PHE A 18 4.17 8.57 -6.94
C PHE A 18 2.77 8.06 -7.28
N LEU A 19 1.82 8.97 -7.56
CA LEU A 19 0.46 8.61 -7.98
C LEU A 19 0.47 7.81 -9.28
N GLN A 20 1.25 8.23 -10.28
CA GLN A 20 1.39 7.50 -11.53
C GLN A 20 1.93 6.08 -11.30
N LYS A 21 2.89 5.92 -10.38
CA LYS A 21 3.44 4.59 -10.05
C LYS A 21 2.37 3.64 -9.52
N PHE A 22 1.37 4.15 -8.80
CA PHE A 22 0.26 3.34 -8.32
C PHE A 22 -0.53 2.72 -9.47
N ASP A 23 -0.90 3.55 -10.44
CA ASP A 23 -1.68 3.10 -11.59
C ASP A 23 -0.91 2.03 -12.36
N GLU A 24 0.40 2.22 -12.55
CA GLU A 24 1.29 1.22 -13.16
C GLU A 24 1.31 -0.09 -12.36
N MET A 25 1.41 -0.04 -11.04
CA MET A 25 1.39 -1.23 -10.16
C MET A 25 0.05 -1.97 -10.25
N VAL A 26 -1.08 -1.24 -10.28
CA VAL A 26 -2.41 -1.84 -10.43
C VAL A 26 -2.57 -2.47 -11.81
N GLU A 27 -2.15 -1.80 -12.88
CA GLU A 27 -2.16 -2.38 -14.22
C GLU A 27 -1.31 -3.65 -14.29
N GLU A 28 -0.12 -3.65 -13.68
CA GLU A 28 0.79 -4.80 -13.73
C GLU A 28 0.18 -6.09 -13.14
N ILE A 29 -0.67 -5.97 -12.12
CA ILE A 29 -1.30 -7.12 -11.47
C ILE A 29 -2.68 -7.46 -12.04
N THR A 30 -3.30 -6.54 -12.82
CA THR A 30 -4.66 -6.73 -13.34
C THR A 30 -4.73 -6.92 -14.85
N SER A 31 -3.67 -6.58 -15.59
CA SER A 31 -3.62 -6.67 -17.05
C SER A 31 -2.60 -7.75 -17.47
N GLY A 32 -3.10 -8.87 -18.01
CA GLY A 32 -2.26 -9.91 -18.64
C GLY A 32 -1.44 -10.79 -17.69
N GLY A 33 -1.88 -10.92 -16.44
CA GLY A 33 -1.24 -11.74 -15.41
C GLY A 33 -1.73 -13.19 -15.33
N GLU A 34 -1.11 -13.97 -14.45
CA GLU A 34 -1.46 -15.36 -14.11
C GLU A 34 -2.84 -15.48 -13.40
N TYR A 35 -3.33 -14.35 -12.89
CA TYR A 35 -4.61 -14.21 -12.20
C TYR A 35 -5.64 -13.58 -13.16
N ASP A 36 -6.44 -14.45 -13.77
CA ASP A 36 -7.42 -14.23 -14.86
C ASP A 36 -8.41 -13.05 -14.65
N ASP A 37 -9.11 -12.64 -15.72
CA ASP A 37 -9.92 -11.41 -15.85
C ASP A 37 -10.81 -11.05 -14.64
N ILE A 38 -11.40 -12.05 -13.97
CA ILE A 38 -12.27 -11.85 -12.79
C ILE A 38 -11.46 -11.46 -11.55
N ALA A 39 -10.29 -12.09 -11.33
CA ALA A 39 -9.42 -11.77 -10.21
C ALA A 39 -8.83 -10.36 -10.37
N GLY A 40 -8.46 -9.98 -11.61
CA GLY A 40 -8.00 -8.63 -11.93
C GLY A 40 -9.06 -7.56 -11.62
N ALA A 41 -10.32 -7.80 -11.95
CA ALA A 41 -11.41 -6.87 -11.66
C ALA A 41 -11.64 -6.68 -10.14
N VAL A 42 -11.60 -7.77 -9.36
CA VAL A 42 -11.73 -7.72 -7.90
C VAL A 42 -10.57 -6.95 -7.28
N VAL A 43 -9.32 -7.30 -7.64
CA VAL A 43 -8.11 -6.62 -7.17
C VAL A 43 -8.20 -5.12 -7.44
N ARG A 44 -8.53 -4.73 -8.68
CA ARG A 44 -8.67 -3.33 -9.05
C ARG A 44 -9.68 -2.61 -8.18
N ARG A 45 -10.85 -3.22 -7.96
CA ARG A 45 -11.92 -2.63 -7.17
C ARG A 45 -11.50 -2.43 -5.71
N VAL A 46 -10.91 -3.45 -5.07
CA VAL A 46 -10.48 -3.39 -3.67
C VAL A 46 -9.38 -2.34 -3.49
N VAL A 47 -8.37 -2.38 -4.36
CA VAL A 47 -7.20 -1.50 -4.28
C VAL A 47 -7.60 -0.03 -4.51
N THR A 48 -8.36 0.26 -5.57
CA THR A 48 -8.78 1.63 -5.89
C THR A 48 -9.71 2.25 -4.85
N TYR A 49 -10.53 1.44 -4.17
CA TYR A 49 -11.44 1.94 -3.13
C TYR A 49 -10.70 2.26 -1.83
N ASN A 50 -9.75 1.40 -1.41
CA ASN A 50 -9.20 1.45 -0.05
C ASN A 50 -7.82 2.13 0.05
N VAL A 51 -7.01 2.12 -1.01
CA VAL A 51 -5.58 2.50 -0.94
C VAL A 51 -5.29 3.99 -1.25
N PRO A 52 -5.76 4.59 -2.37
CA PRO A 52 -5.27 5.90 -2.84
C PRO A 52 -5.58 7.07 -1.93
N GLU A 53 -6.66 7.03 -1.15
CA GLU A 53 -7.01 8.13 -0.26
C GLU A 53 -6.12 8.20 1.00
N GLY A 54 -5.14 7.29 1.09
CA GLY A 54 -4.25 7.10 2.21
C GLY A 54 -2.87 7.73 2.11
N VAL A 55 -2.57 8.60 1.12
CA VAL A 55 -1.23 9.20 0.75
C VAL A 55 -0.38 9.80 1.90
N VAL A 56 -0.82 9.68 3.15
CA VAL A 56 -0.23 10.17 4.37
C VAL A 56 1.15 9.58 4.65
N SER A 57 1.43 8.31 4.33
CA SER A 57 2.69 7.68 4.72
C SER A 57 3.82 8.13 3.79
N PHE A 58 3.60 8.07 2.47
CA PHE A 58 4.63 8.48 1.51
C PHE A 58 4.95 9.99 1.58
N LEU A 59 3.94 10.86 1.67
CA LEU A 59 4.16 12.30 1.81
C LEU A 59 4.91 12.68 3.10
N ARG A 60 4.72 11.88 4.17
CA ARG A 60 5.31 12.14 5.49
C ARG A 60 6.73 11.59 5.62
N PHE A 61 7.03 10.47 4.96
CA PHE A 61 8.33 9.78 5.07
C PHE A 61 9.22 9.91 3.81
N GLY A 62 8.68 10.32 2.67
CA GLY A 62 9.41 10.52 1.41
C GLY A 62 10.69 11.38 1.52
N PRO A 63 10.71 12.47 2.31
CA PRO A 63 11.93 13.27 2.53
C PRO A 63 13.07 12.55 3.27
N TRP A 64 12.76 11.46 3.99
CA TRP A 64 13.74 10.64 4.74
C TRP A 64 14.34 9.53 3.88
N LEU A 65 13.62 9.14 2.83
CA LEU A 65 14.05 8.20 1.82
C LEU A 65 14.74 9.00 0.70
N LYS A 66 15.94 9.54 0.96
CA LYS A 66 16.78 10.14 -0.10
C LYS A 66 17.44 9.00 -0.88
N PRO A 67 17.02 8.70 -2.11
CA PRO A 67 17.59 7.61 -2.86
C PRO A 67 18.78 8.10 -3.70
N GLU A 68 19.62 7.17 -4.12
CA GLU A 68 20.41 7.32 -5.34
C GLU A 68 19.44 7.33 -6.54
N PRO A 69 19.77 7.96 -7.69
CA PRO A 69 18.83 8.12 -8.82
C PRO A 69 18.19 6.80 -9.30
N GLU A 70 18.94 5.70 -9.25
CA GLU A 70 18.52 4.35 -9.66
C GLU A 70 17.41 3.75 -8.77
N ASP A 71 17.26 4.21 -7.52
CA ASP A 71 16.31 3.66 -6.54
C ASP A 71 14.98 4.42 -6.47
N THR A 72 14.78 5.45 -7.30
CA THR A 72 13.58 6.32 -7.21
C THR A 72 12.28 5.56 -7.46
N ASN A 73 12.26 4.68 -8.47
CA ASN A 73 11.07 3.85 -8.77
C ASN A 73 10.80 2.83 -7.67
N LEU A 74 11.84 2.17 -7.16
CA LEU A 74 11.72 1.17 -6.10
C LEU A 74 11.18 1.80 -4.81
N ARG A 75 11.61 3.03 -4.50
CA ARG A 75 11.08 3.80 -3.36
C ARG A 75 9.57 3.99 -3.43
N TYR A 76 9.04 4.31 -4.61
CA TYR A 76 7.59 4.49 -4.79
C TYR A 76 6.84 3.16 -4.59
N ILE A 77 7.41 2.04 -5.04
CA ILE A 77 6.82 0.72 -4.85
C ILE A 77 6.76 0.35 -3.36
N VAL A 78 7.85 0.57 -2.61
CA VAL A 78 7.83 0.38 -1.14
C VAL A 78 6.80 1.30 -0.48
N GLY A 79 6.72 2.56 -0.92
CA GLY A 79 5.72 3.52 -0.45
C GLY A 79 4.30 3.00 -0.62
N TRP A 80 3.96 2.48 -1.79
CA TRP A 80 2.65 1.88 -2.04
C TRP A 80 2.42 0.57 -1.29
N CYS A 81 3.45 -0.27 -1.11
CA CYS A 81 3.34 -1.46 -0.27
C CYS A 81 2.97 -1.11 1.18
N ILE A 82 3.49 0.02 1.70
CA ILE A 82 3.12 0.54 3.03
C ILE A 82 1.65 1.01 3.05
N GLU A 83 1.19 1.73 2.02
CA GLU A 83 -0.21 2.17 1.95
C GLU A 83 -1.19 1.01 1.77
N ILE A 84 -0.81 -0.03 1.01
CA ILE A 84 -1.57 -1.29 0.87
C ILE A 84 -1.67 -2.00 2.22
N LEU A 85 -0.55 -2.09 2.96
CA LEU A 85 -0.53 -2.67 4.29
C LEU A 85 -1.45 -1.91 5.26
N LEU A 86 -1.39 -0.58 5.24
CA LEU A 86 -2.26 0.28 6.05
C LEU A 86 -3.74 0.06 5.68
N ALA A 87 -4.06 0.00 4.39
CA ALA A 87 -5.42 -0.25 3.93
C ALA A 87 -5.96 -1.62 4.41
N ALA A 88 -5.14 -2.68 4.34
CA ALA A 88 -5.51 -3.99 4.85
C ALA A 88 -5.86 -3.98 6.35
N PHE A 89 -5.07 -3.27 7.15
CA PHE A 89 -5.36 -3.10 8.58
C PHE A 89 -6.61 -2.26 8.82
N LEU A 90 -6.79 -1.14 8.11
CA LEU A 90 -7.97 -0.29 8.27
C LEU A 90 -9.27 -1.02 7.89
N MET A 91 -9.26 -1.85 6.84
CA MET A 91 -10.42 -2.66 6.48
C MET A 91 -10.79 -3.65 7.58
N SER A 92 -9.78 -4.27 8.19
CA SER A 92 -9.99 -5.22 9.29
C SER A 92 -10.44 -4.52 10.57
N ASP A 93 -9.84 -3.37 10.90
CA ASP A 93 -10.19 -2.47 12.01
C ASP A 93 -11.64 -1.99 11.90
N ASP A 94 -12.03 -1.48 10.73
CA ASP A 94 -13.39 -1.00 10.46
C ASP A 94 -14.43 -2.10 10.73
N LEU A 95 -14.14 -3.35 10.37
CA LEU A 95 -15.02 -4.48 10.63
C LEU A 95 -15.04 -4.87 12.11
N MET A 96 -13.88 -4.96 12.77
CA MET A 96 -13.78 -5.32 14.20
C MET A 96 -14.51 -4.31 15.09
N ASP A 97 -14.39 -3.02 14.76
CA ASP A 97 -14.98 -1.91 15.53
C ASP A 97 -16.42 -1.59 15.11
N ASN A 98 -16.95 -2.25 14.07
CA ASN A 98 -18.24 -1.92 13.45
C ASN A 98 -18.33 -0.44 13.03
N SER A 99 -17.24 0.08 12.47
CA SER A 99 -17.19 1.46 11.98
C SER A 99 -18.08 1.64 10.75
N GLU A 100 -18.90 2.70 10.74
CA GLU A 100 -19.80 2.95 9.60
C GLU A 100 -19.11 3.65 8.42
N THR A 101 -18.12 4.50 8.70
CA THR A 101 -17.48 5.32 7.67
C THR A 101 -15.97 5.43 7.85
N ARG A 102 -15.27 5.45 6.72
CA ARG A 102 -13.83 5.69 6.62
C ARG A 102 -13.58 6.66 5.46
N ARG A 103 -12.83 7.74 5.73
CA ARG A 103 -12.48 8.78 4.74
C ARG A 103 -13.72 9.38 4.03
N GLY A 104 -14.84 9.50 4.74
CA GLY A 104 -16.08 10.08 4.20
C GLY A 104 -16.89 9.14 3.30
N LYS A 105 -16.51 7.86 3.23
CA LYS A 105 -17.23 6.80 2.50
C LYS A 105 -17.65 5.68 3.46
N PRO A 106 -18.64 4.86 3.09
CA PRO A 106 -18.94 3.64 3.85
C PRO A 106 -17.70 2.75 4.00
N CYS A 107 -17.52 2.12 5.17
CA CYS A 107 -16.47 1.13 5.34
C CYS A 107 -16.64 -0.03 4.35
N TRP A 108 -15.54 -0.65 3.91
CA TRP A 108 -15.55 -1.65 2.84
C TRP A 108 -16.54 -2.79 3.09
N TYR A 109 -16.66 -3.27 4.34
CA TYR A 109 -17.57 -4.36 4.70
C TYR A 109 -19.06 -4.01 4.59
N LEU A 110 -19.39 -2.73 4.51
CA LEU A 110 -20.75 -2.23 4.28
C LEU A 110 -21.05 -2.03 2.79
N VAL A 111 -20.02 -2.00 1.94
CA VAL A 111 -20.19 -1.95 0.49
C VAL A 111 -20.80 -3.28 0.04
N ASP A 112 -21.90 -3.21 -0.71
CA ASP A 112 -22.70 -4.35 -1.16
C ASP A 112 -23.20 -5.29 -0.03
N ASN A 113 -23.16 -4.85 1.24
CA ASN A 113 -23.49 -5.64 2.43
C ASN A 113 -22.77 -7.01 2.50
N ASN A 114 -21.47 -7.04 2.20
CA ASN A 114 -20.70 -8.29 2.15
C ASN A 114 -19.49 -8.31 3.09
N SER A 115 -19.75 -8.55 4.38
CA SER A 115 -18.72 -8.61 5.43
C SER A 115 -17.73 -9.76 5.25
N ASP A 116 -18.20 -10.91 4.77
CA ASP A 116 -17.35 -12.11 4.64
C ASP A 116 -16.32 -11.93 3.53
N LEU A 117 -16.69 -11.29 2.42
CA LEU A 117 -15.74 -10.92 1.37
C LEU A 117 -14.76 -9.85 1.83
N ALA A 118 -15.18 -8.89 2.65
CA ALA A 118 -14.29 -7.84 3.14
C ALA A 118 -13.11 -8.38 3.96
N ILE A 119 -13.30 -9.47 4.70
CA ILE A 119 -12.21 -10.18 5.39
C ILE A 119 -11.23 -10.78 4.37
N ASN A 120 -11.74 -11.46 3.35
CA ASN A 120 -10.89 -12.05 2.31
C ASN A 120 -10.14 -10.97 1.52
N ASP A 121 -10.77 -9.83 1.25
CA ASP A 121 -10.19 -8.71 0.53
C ASP A 121 -9.07 -8.02 1.33
N SER A 122 -9.12 -8.02 2.67
CA SER A 122 -8.01 -7.51 3.48
C SER A 122 -6.79 -8.45 3.43
N PHE A 123 -7.01 -9.77 3.40
CA PHE A 123 -5.94 -10.74 3.16
C PHE A 123 -5.39 -10.66 1.73
N LEU A 124 -6.25 -10.41 0.74
CA LEU A 124 -5.83 -10.17 -0.64
C LEU A 124 -4.80 -9.03 -0.72
N LEU A 125 -5.08 -7.89 -0.08
CA LEU A 125 -4.13 -6.77 -0.03
C LEU A 125 -2.80 -7.16 0.60
N SER A 126 -2.81 -7.97 1.66
CA SER A 126 -1.58 -8.48 2.29
C SER A 126 -0.76 -9.36 1.32
N GLY A 127 -1.43 -10.20 0.53
CA GLY A 127 -0.77 -11.02 -0.50
C GLY A 127 -0.18 -10.21 -1.66
N LEU A 128 -0.83 -9.10 -2.05
CA LEU A 128 -0.32 -8.22 -3.10
C LEU A 128 1.06 -7.62 -2.74
N ILE A 129 1.29 -7.34 -1.46
CA ILE A 129 2.60 -6.84 -0.98
C ILE A 129 3.70 -7.84 -1.33
N THR A 130 3.51 -9.13 -1.04
CA THR A 130 4.49 -10.17 -1.37
C THR A 130 4.77 -10.22 -2.87
N ILE A 131 3.73 -10.14 -3.71
CA ILE A 131 3.88 -10.12 -5.17
C ILE A 131 4.77 -8.95 -5.63
N PHE A 132 4.53 -7.74 -5.12
CA PHE A 132 5.33 -6.58 -5.49
C PHE A 132 6.76 -6.66 -4.97
N LEU A 133 6.96 -7.15 -3.75
CA LEU A 133 8.29 -7.36 -3.20
C LEU A 133 9.09 -8.36 -4.04
N ASP A 134 8.48 -9.48 -4.40
CA ASP A 134 9.13 -10.53 -5.18
C ASP A 134 9.48 -10.04 -6.59
N LYS A 135 8.55 -9.37 -7.28
CA LYS A 135 8.78 -8.92 -8.65
C LYS A 135 9.85 -7.84 -8.77
N HIS A 136 9.89 -6.89 -7.84
CA HIS A 136 10.72 -5.69 -7.99
C HIS A 136 12.01 -5.72 -7.18
N PHE A 137 12.09 -6.58 -6.15
CA PHE A 137 13.22 -6.57 -5.22
C PHE A 137 14.00 -7.87 -5.19
N PHE A 138 13.53 -8.98 -5.78
CA PHE A 138 14.18 -10.29 -5.66
C PHE A 138 15.68 -10.32 -6.05
N ASP A 139 16.09 -9.51 -7.03
CA ASP A 139 17.49 -9.38 -7.46
C ASP A 139 18.32 -8.42 -6.58
N LYS A 140 17.69 -7.71 -5.64
CA LYS A 140 18.34 -6.73 -4.77
C LYS A 140 18.96 -7.40 -3.56
N ARG A 141 20.16 -6.94 -3.20
CA ARG A 141 20.91 -7.45 -2.05
C ARG A 141 20.14 -7.34 -0.72
N TYR A 142 19.21 -6.39 -0.61
CA TYR A 142 18.42 -6.10 0.60
C TYR A 142 17.00 -6.71 0.58
N TYR A 143 16.67 -7.56 -0.41
CA TYR A 143 15.35 -8.19 -0.53
C TYR A 143 14.90 -8.91 0.74
N SER A 144 15.75 -9.79 1.28
CA SER A 144 15.41 -10.58 2.47
C SER A 144 15.17 -9.71 3.70
N ASP A 145 15.96 -8.65 3.86
CA ASP A 145 15.79 -7.67 4.95
C ASP A 145 14.47 -6.90 4.80
N LEU A 146 14.11 -6.55 3.56
CA LEU A 146 12.87 -5.86 3.24
C LEU A 146 11.64 -6.73 3.53
N VAL A 147 11.63 -7.98 3.08
CA VAL A 147 10.55 -8.95 3.37
C VAL A 147 10.43 -9.19 4.87
N TRP A 148 11.56 -9.37 5.57
CA TRP A 148 11.56 -9.51 7.02
C TRP A 148 10.96 -8.30 7.72
N LEU A 149 11.31 -7.08 7.29
CA LEU A 149 10.78 -5.85 7.86
C LEU A 149 9.25 -5.75 7.69
N PHE A 150 8.72 -6.08 6.51
CA PHE A 150 7.27 -6.09 6.29
C PHE A 150 6.56 -7.09 7.20
N HIS A 151 7.11 -8.30 7.37
CA HIS A 151 6.54 -9.30 8.29
C HIS A 151 6.64 -8.88 9.76
N ASP A 152 7.77 -8.30 10.19
CA ASP A 152 7.98 -7.84 11.56
C ASP A 152 7.00 -6.70 11.91
N VAL A 153 6.83 -5.73 11.01
CA VAL A 153 5.84 -4.65 11.17
C VAL A 153 4.43 -5.20 11.17
N TYR A 154 4.09 -6.09 10.23
CA TYR A 154 2.77 -6.74 10.17
C TYR A 154 2.43 -7.43 11.49
N LEU A 155 3.35 -8.26 12.01
CA LEU A 155 3.14 -8.99 13.27
C LEU A 155 3.01 -8.04 14.46
N LYS A 156 3.87 -7.02 14.56
CA LYS A 156 3.78 -6.03 15.64
C LYS A 156 2.45 -5.28 15.62
N THR A 157 1.96 -4.89 14.46
CA THR A 157 0.66 -4.21 14.35
C THR A 157 -0.50 -5.09 14.77
N ILE A 158 -0.46 -6.39 14.47
CA ILE A 158 -1.50 -7.34 14.93
C ILE A 158 -1.46 -7.54 16.45
N LEU A 159 -0.27 -7.57 17.05
CA LEU A 159 -0.10 -7.80 18.49
C LEU A 159 -0.52 -6.60 19.36
N GLY A 160 -0.49 -5.39 18.80
CA GLY A 160 -0.74 -4.13 19.53
C GLY A 160 0.45 -3.69 20.37
#